data_AF-A0A8C6G8L3-F1
#
_entry.id   AF-A0A8C6G8L3-F1
#
_cell.length_a   1.000
_cell.length_b   1.000
_cell.length_c   1.000
_cell.angle_alpha   90.00
_cell.angle_beta   90.00
_cell.angle_gamma   90.00
#
_symmetry.space_group_name_H-M   'P 1'
#
loop_
_entity.id
_entity.type
_entity.pdbx_description
1 polymer ?
#
loop_
_entity_poly.entity_id
_entity_poly.type
_entity_poly.pdbx_seq_one_letter_code
_entity_poly.pdbx_strand_id
1 'polypeptide(L)' 'VFLLDKMSDKPDLSEVETFDKSKLKKTNTEVKNTLPSKESKSWGF' A
#
# COMPACT_ATOMS: atom_id res chain seq x y z
N VAL A 1 -25.39 -27.78 -19.57
CA VAL A 1 -24.29 -27.62 -18.59
C VAL A 1 -23.34 -26.53 -19.09
N PHE A 2 -23.75 -25.25 -19.11
CA PHE A 2 -22.88 -24.11 -19.51
C PHE A 2 -23.31 -22.75 -18.94
N LEU A 3 -24.29 -22.69 -18.01
CA LEU A 3 -24.91 -21.43 -17.56
C LEU A 3 -24.59 -21.06 -16.10
N LEU A 4 -23.77 -21.85 -15.40
CA LEU A 4 -23.46 -21.62 -13.98
C LEU A 4 -22.09 -20.96 -13.74
N ASP A 5 -21.37 -20.57 -14.80
CA ASP A 5 -19.96 -20.12 -14.71
C ASP A 5 -19.77 -18.62 -14.46
N LYS A 6 -20.84 -17.84 -14.26
CA LYS A 6 -20.72 -16.39 -14.09
C LYS A 6 -21.48 -15.86 -12.88
N MET A 7 -21.47 -16.58 -11.76
CA MET A 7 -21.73 -15.94 -10.47
C MET A 7 -20.51 -15.12 -10.09
N SER A 8 -20.43 -13.92 -10.68
CA SER A 8 -19.64 -12.77 -10.28
C SER A 8 -18.46 -13.06 -9.35
N ASP A 9 -17.29 -13.32 -9.94
CA ASP A 9 -15.96 -13.13 -9.34
C ASP A 9 -15.67 -11.66 -8.99
N LYS A 10 -16.68 -10.91 -8.52
CA LYS A 10 -16.49 -9.53 -8.06
C LYS A 10 -16.36 -9.61 -6.55
N PRO A 11 -15.18 -9.29 -5.99
CA PRO A 11 -15.04 -9.26 -4.54
C PRO A 11 -16.08 -8.31 -3.96
N ASP A 12 -16.68 -8.72 -2.85
CA ASP A 12 -17.64 -7.89 -2.14
C ASP A 12 -16.93 -6.62 -1.62
N LEU A 13 -17.23 -5.48 -2.24
CA LEU A 13 -16.59 -4.19 -1.93
C LEU A 13 -17.17 -3.53 -0.67
N SER A 14 -18.22 -4.12 -0.06
CA SER A 14 -18.86 -3.56 1.13
C SER A 14 -17.91 -3.54 2.34
N GLU A 15 -16.92 -4.43 2.34
CA GLU A 15 -15.84 -4.44 3.33
C GLU A 15 -14.98 -3.17 3.24
N VAL A 16 -14.80 -2.58 2.05
CA VAL A 16 -14.03 -1.34 1.86
C VAL A 16 -14.79 -0.13 2.40
N GLU A 17 -16.11 -0.09 2.24
CA GLU A 17 -16.96 1.01 2.71
C GLU A 17 -17.04 1.06 4.25
N THR A 18 -17.05 -0.11 4.89
CA THR A 18 -17.20 -0.25 6.35
C THR A 18 -15.87 -0.48 7.07
N PHE A 19 -14.75 -0.48 6.35
CA PHE A 19 -13.44 -0.75 6.92
C PHE A 19 -13.05 0.28 7.99
N ASP A 20 -12.79 -0.23 9.20
CA ASP A 20 -12.36 0.59 10.32
C ASP A 20 -10.86 0.91 10.25
N LYS A 21 -10.55 2.19 10.07
CA LYS A 21 -9.17 2.71 10.00
C LYS A 21 -8.36 2.47 11.27
N SER A 22 -9.00 2.20 12.41
CA SER A 22 -8.33 1.86 13.67
C SER A 22 -7.69 0.47 13.65
N LYS A 23 -8.18 -0.43 12.78
CA LYS A 23 -7.59 -1.77 12.56
C LYS A 23 -6.28 -1.71 11.78
N LEU A 24 -5.92 -0.56 11.21
CA LEU A 24 -4.64 -0.37 10.55
C LEU A 24 -3.51 -0.35 11.56
N LYS A 25 -2.47 -1.16 11.31
CA LYS A 25 -1.24 -1.14 12.11
C LYS A 25 -0.64 0.27 12.03
N LYS A 26 -0.29 0.84 13.18
CA LYS A 26 0.46 2.09 13.23
C LYS A 26 1.82 1.83 12.60
N THR A 27 2.07 2.48 11.48
CA THR A 27 3.36 2.44 10.80
C THR A 27 3.94 3.85 10.79
N ASN A 28 5.21 3.97 11.16
CA ASN A 28 5.95 5.22 11.03
C ASN A 28 6.56 5.24 9.63
N THR A 29 6.06 6.14 8.77
CA THR A 29 6.63 6.31 7.43
C THR A 29 7.79 7.29 7.52
N GLU A 30 9.01 6.75 7.48
CA GLU A 30 10.21 7.57 7.37
C GLU A 30 10.33 8.16 5.96
N VAL A 31 10.22 9.48 5.85
CA VAL A 31 10.44 10.21 4.60
C VAL A 31 11.94 10.20 4.28
N LYS A 32 12.38 9.22 3.49
CA LYS A 32 13.76 9.12 2.97
C LYS A 32 14.04 10.10 1.82
N ASN A 33 13.34 11.22 1.78
CA ASN A 33 13.54 12.29 0.80
C ASN A 33 14.49 13.38 1.31
N THR A 34 15.16 13.15 2.44
CA THR A 34 16.24 14.05 2.87
C THR A 34 17.36 13.94 1.85
N LEU A 35 17.60 15.02 1.13
CA LEU A 35 18.72 15.12 0.20
C LEU A 35 19.99 14.69 0.91
N PRO A 36 20.86 13.88 0.25
CA PRO A 36 22.17 13.56 0.80
C PRO A 36 22.87 14.85 1.24
N SER A 37 23.28 14.93 2.52
CA SER A 37 24.07 16.06 2.99
C SER A 37 25.37 16.12 2.18
N LYS A 38 25.94 17.32 2.02
CA LYS A 38 27.16 17.56 1.23
C LYS A 38 28.35 16.65 1.61
N GLU A 39 28.32 16.01 2.78
CA GLU A 39 29.34 15.06 3.25
C GLU A 39 29.33 13.71 2.49
N SER A 40 28.19 13.33 1.90
CA SER A 40 28.09 12.12 1.06
C SER A 40 28.65 12.30 -0.36
N LYS A 41 29.14 13.50 -0.71
CA LYS A 41 29.88 13.74 -1.97
C LYS A 41 31.37 13.34 -1.89
N SER A 42 31.76 12.57 -0.88
CA SER A 42 32.99 11.79 -0.89
C SER A 42 32.72 10.40 -1.49
N TRP A 43 32.12 10.34 -2.68
CA TRP A 43 32.23 9.12 -3.48
C TRP A 43 33.64 9.16 -4.06
N GLY A 44 34.49 8.24 -3.59
CA GLY A 44 35.91 8.21 -3.89
C GLY A 44 36.21 8.46 -5.37
N PHE A 45 36.88 9.57 -5.61
CA PHE A 45 37.81 9.81 -6.71
C PHE A 45 39.12 10.27 -6.09
#